data_AF-A0A7U7JSC8-F1
#
_entry.id   AF-A0A7U7JSC8-F1
#
_cell.length_a   1.000
_cell.length_b   1.000
_cell.length_c   1.000
_cell.angle_alpha   90.00
_cell.angle_beta   90.00
_cell.angle_gamma   90.00
#
_symmetry.space_group_name_H-M   'P 1'
#
loop_
_entity.id
_entity.type
_entity.pdbx_description
1 polymer ?
#
loop_
_entity_poly.entity_id
_entity_poly.type
_entity_poly.pdbx_seq_one_letter_code
_entity_poly.pdbx_strand_id
1 'polypeptide(L)'
;MSKKHIEQAQDIFTAVGGIENVVNVSRDTNRLTIQMNHAIPSTANEVKQIAGVKAVEEHDEQFIIMFKESVEDIYKQLQLLIEKDKSQAGSENDNAKTKETKQTSNTKVTTPILVKAPISGRRILLKEVRDSIFREEMVGEGLAIKAHDMSKIISPFTGTVSMTVPTKHAIGIHSEEGVDLVIHIGVNTVKLNGEGFECLVNQDDYVNSGQTLLKSDRNYIEEQGYNSDVIIVISNSADFGKVELTMNEIITTKDVIFKIFKN
;
A
#
# COMPACT_ATOMS: atom_id res chain seq x y z
N MET A 1 -7.38 -32.70 21.65
CA MET A 1 -6.28 -31.81 21.22
C MET A 1 -5.43 -31.46 22.43
N SER A 2 -4.10 -31.41 22.29
CA SER A 2 -3.19 -31.16 23.41
C SER A 2 -3.20 -29.68 23.81
N LYS A 3 -3.25 -29.38 25.12
CA LYS A 3 -3.16 -28.01 25.68
C LYS A 3 -1.91 -27.26 25.14
N LYS A 4 -0.85 -28.02 24.86
CA LYS A 4 0.39 -27.57 24.23
C LYS A 4 0.19 -26.85 22.89
N HIS A 5 -0.68 -27.33 22.01
CA HIS A 5 -0.85 -26.76 20.65
C HIS A 5 -1.65 -25.45 20.65
N ILE A 6 -2.48 -25.24 21.67
CA ILE A 6 -3.25 -24.00 21.86
C ILE A 6 -2.31 -22.89 22.33
N GLU A 7 -1.48 -23.17 23.35
CA GLU A 7 -0.49 -22.21 23.87
C GLU A 7 0.51 -21.81 22.78
N GLN A 8 1.03 -22.79 22.01
CA GLN A 8 1.92 -22.50 20.88
C GLN A 8 1.28 -21.58 19.82
N ALA A 9 0.03 -21.82 19.43
CA ALA A 9 -0.64 -21.00 18.43
C ALA A 9 -0.86 -19.56 18.91
N GLN A 10 -1.16 -19.39 20.20
CA GLN A 10 -1.41 -18.07 20.80
C GLN A 10 -0.13 -17.26 20.99
N ASP A 11 0.96 -17.91 21.38
CA ASP A 11 2.29 -17.30 21.47
C ASP A 11 2.78 -16.85 20.09
N ILE A 12 2.61 -17.70 19.06
CA ILE A 12 2.96 -17.35 17.67
C ILE A 12 2.12 -16.17 17.22
N PHE A 13 0.80 -16.22 17.40
CA PHE A 13 -0.13 -15.18 16.98
C PHE A 13 0.19 -13.83 17.64
N THR A 14 0.58 -13.83 18.92
CA THR A 14 0.99 -12.61 19.63
C THR A 14 2.32 -12.08 19.12
N ALA A 15 3.32 -12.96 18.94
CA ALA A 15 4.65 -12.58 18.48
C ALA A 15 4.64 -11.98 17.07
N VAL A 16 3.73 -12.43 16.20
CA VAL A 16 3.55 -11.87 14.85
C VAL A 16 2.67 -10.62 14.83
N GLY A 17 2.23 -10.10 15.98
CA GLY A 17 1.46 -8.85 16.08
C GLY A 17 -0.06 -9.00 15.96
N GLY A 18 -0.60 -10.21 16.17
CA GLY A 18 -2.05 -10.46 16.19
C GLY A 18 -2.73 -10.35 14.83
N ILE A 19 -4.07 -10.28 14.82
CA ILE A 19 -4.86 -10.29 13.58
C ILE A 19 -4.53 -9.10 12.67
N GLU A 20 -4.18 -7.96 13.28
CA GLU A 20 -3.92 -6.70 12.57
C GLU A 20 -2.61 -6.76 11.77
N ASN A 21 -1.69 -7.64 12.16
CA ASN A 21 -0.44 -7.84 11.43
C ASN A 21 -0.41 -9.15 10.63
N VAL A 22 -1.32 -10.10 10.87
CA VAL A 22 -1.38 -11.36 10.12
C VAL A 22 -2.21 -11.18 8.84
N VAL A 23 -1.54 -11.13 7.70
CA VAL A 23 -2.16 -11.04 6.37
C VAL A 23 -2.72 -12.38 5.92
N ASN A 24 -1.88 -13.40 6.04
CA ASN A 24 -2.22 -14.74 5.60
C ASN A 24 -1.43 -15.76 6.42
N VAL A 25 -2.03 -16.92 6.64
CA VAL A 25 -1.36 -18.06 7.25
C VAL A 25 -1.56 -19.24 6.32
N SER A 26 -0.47 -19.86 5.91
CA SER A 26 -0.45 -21.11 5.15
C SER A 26 0.46 -22.13 5.83
N ARG A 27 0.39 -23.40 5.41
CA ARG A 27 1.20 -24.46 6.01
C ARG A 27 1.54 -25.59 5.05
N ASP A 28 2.58 -26.34 5.40
CA ASP A 28 2.83 -27.71 4.92
C ASP A 28 2.77 -28.71 6.09
N THR A 29 3.36 -29.91 5.94
CA THR A 29 3.36 -30.94 6.99
C THR A 29 4.01 -30.45 8.30
N ASN A 30 5.16 -29.76 8.22
CA ASN A 30 5.96 -29.36 9.40
C ASN A 30 6.32 -27.87 9.41
N ARG A 31 5.82 -27.07 8.46
CA ARG A 31 6.11 -25.64 8.35
C ARG A 31 4.83 -24.82 8.37
N LEU A 32 4.88 -23.72 9.09
CA LEU A 32 3.85 -22.69 9.11
C LEU A 32 4.44 -21.43 8.47
N THR A 33 3.77 -20.89 7.46
CA THR A 33 4.17 -19.68 6.77
C THR A 33 3.15 -18.59 7.08
N ILE A 34 3.60 -17.56 7.77
CA ILE A 34 2.81 -16.38 8.12
C ILE A 34 3.30 -15.22 7.29
N GLN A 35 2.42 -14.64 6.50
CA GLN A 35 2.67 -13.36 5.85
C GLN A 35 2.18 -12.26 6.77
N MET A 36 3.05 -11.29 7.04
CA MET A 36 2.78 -10.19 7.95
C MET A 36 2.65 -8.88 7.17
N ASN A 37 1.89 -7.93 7.71
CA ASN A 37 1.81 -6.57 7.14
C ASN A 37 3.14 -5.82 7.30
N HIS A 38 3.92 -6.16 8.33
CA HIS A 38 5.30 -5.70 8.53
C HIS A 38 6.10 -6.69 9.37
N ALA A 39 7.42 -6.70 9.17
CA ALA A 39 8.35 -7.38 10.04
C ALA A 39 8.37 -6.73 11.43
N ILE A 40 8.32 -7.55 12.48
CA ILE A 40 8.51 -7.11 13.86
C ILE A 40 9.89 -7.64 14.30
N PRO A 41 10.88 -6.77 14.60
CA PRO A 41 12.28 -7.17 14.81
C PRO A 41 12.54 -8.21 15.92
N SER A 42 11.61 -8.42 16.86
CA SER A 42 11.74 -9.41 17.94
C SER A 42 11.07 -10.75 17.64
N THR A 43 10.22 -10.83 16.63
CA THR A 43 9.37 -12.01 16.34
C THR A 43 10.20 -13.26 16.07
N ALA A 44 11.31 -13.16 15.33
CA ALA A 44 12.20 -14.30 15.06
C ALA A 44 12.84 -14.87 16.32
N ASN A 45 13.17 -14.03 17.29
CA ASN A 45 13.78 -14.49 18.52
C ASN A 45 12.73 -15.05 19.50
N GLU A 46 11.55 -14.44 19.58
CA GLU A 46 10.45 -14.89 20.42
C GLU A 46 9.88 -16.24 19.96
N VAL A 47 9.61 -16.38 18.66
CA VAL A 47 9.04 -17.62 18.10
C VAL A 47 10.03 -18.79 18.18
N LYS A 48 11.34 -18.54 18.10
CA LYS A 48 12.37 -19.59 18.29
C LYS A 48 12.37 -20.20 19.70
N GLN A 49 11.89 -19.50 20.72
CA GLN A 49 11.83 -20.01 22.11
C GLN A 49 10.59 -20.88 22.36
N ILE A 50 9.62 -20.89 21.44
CA ILE A 50 8.39 -21.68 21.58
C ILE A 50 8.74 -23.16 21.47
N ALA A 51 8.30 -23.95 22.46
CA ALA A 51 8.61 -25.37 22.54
C ALA A 51 8.21 -26.10 21.25
N GLY A 52 9.08 -26.94 20.68
CA GLY A 52 8.79 -27.70 19.46
C GLY A 52 9.11 -26.99 18.14
N VAL A 53 9.40 -25.69 18.16
CA VAL A 53 9.99 -24.97 17.03
C VAL A 53 11.43 -25.44 16.83
N LYS A 54 11.78 -25.76 15.60
CA LYS A 54 13.11 -26.21 15.16
C LYS A 54 13.93 -25.07 14.60
N ALA A 55 13.31 -24.22 13.78
CA ALA A 55 13.96 -23.09 13.13
C ALA A 55 12.90 -22.07 12.70
N VAL A 56 13.34 -20.83 12.52
CA VAL A 56 12.53 -19.73 12.01
C VAL A 56 13.36 -18.99 10.98
N GLU A 57 12.81 -18.84 9.79
CA GLU A 57 13.37 -18.08 8.68
C GLU A 57 12.48 -16.86 8.44
N GLU A 58 13.12 -15.70 8.33
CA GLU A 58 12.47 -14.42 8.10
C GLU A 58 12.97 -13.88 6.76
N HIS A 59 12.03 -13.67 5.85
CA HIS A 59 12.28 -13.12 4.53
C HIS A 59 11.34 -11.94 4.32
N ASP A 60 11.82 -10.75 4.66
CA ASP A 60 11.14 -9.47 4.59
C ASP A 60 9.77 -9.45 5.30
N GLU A 61 8.69 -9.86 4.64
CA GLU A 61 7.31 -9.84 5.17
C GLU A 61 6.73 -11.26 5.30
N GLN A 62 7.53 -12.27 4.99
CA GLN A 62 7.16 -13.68 5.07
C GLN A 62 7.97 -14.37 6.16
N PHE A 63 7.24 -15.02 7.06
CA PHE A 63 7.77 -15.64 8.24
C PHE A 63 7.52 -17.14 8.22
N ILE A 64 8.59 -17.93 8.15
CA ILE A 64 8.51 -19.39 7.99
C ILE A 64 8.98 -20.04 9.29
N ILE A 65 8.06 -20.72 9.96
CA ILE A 65 8.28 -21.39 11.24
C ILE A 65 8.30 -22.90 11.00
N MET A 66 9.42 -23.55 11.29
CA MET A 66 9.60 -25.00 11.13
C MET A 66 9.48 -25.72 12.46
N PHE A 67 8.69 -26.78 12.54
CA PHE A 67 8.47 -27.58 13.74
C PHE A 67 9.09 -28.98 13.62
N LYS A 68 9.33 -29.61 14.78
CA LYS A 68 9.81 -31.01 14.83
C LYS A 68 8.70 -32.03 14.57
N GLU A 69 7.45 -31.63 14.76
CA GLU A 69 6.23 -32.44 14.64
C GLU A 69 5.24 -31.75 13.67
N SER A 70 4.14 -32.41 13.33
CA SER A 70 3.14 -31.88 12.41
C SER A 70 2.46 -30.61 12.93
N VAL A 71 2.27 -29.62 12.05
CA VAL A 71 1.70 -28.30 12.39
C VAL A 71 0.19 -28.18 12.18
N GLU A 72 -0.47 -29.28 11.80
CA GLU A 72 -1.91 -29.33 11.52
C GLU A 72 -2.77 -28.72 12.64
N ASP A 73 -2.53 -29.14 13.88
CA ASP A 73 -3.32 -28.71 15.03
C ASP A 73 -3.02 -27.25 15.40
N ILE A 74 -1.76 -26.81 15.28
CA ILE A 74 -1.33 -25.43 15.56
C ILE A 74 -1.98 -24.47 14.57
N TYR A 75 -1.99 -24.82 13.28
CA TYR A 75 -2.64 -24.04 12.24
C TYR A 75 -4.15 -23.89 12.46
N LYS A 76 -4.84 -24.99 12.83
CA LYS A 76 -6.27 -24.93 13.15
C LYS A 76 -6.57 -23.97 14.29
N GLN A 77 -5.74 -23.96 15.33
CA GLN A 77 -5.90 -23.01 16.44
C GLN A 77 -5.63 -21.56 16.00
N LEU A 78 -4.63 -21.32 15.16
CA LEU A 78 -4.37 -19.99 14.59
C LEU A 78 -5.54 -19.47 13.76
N GLN A 79 -6.16 -20.32 12.93
CA GLN A 79 -7.36 -19.96 12.18
C GLN A 79 -8.54 -19.63 13.10
N LEU A 80 -8.75 -20.40 14.17
CA LEU A 80 -9.79 -20.11 15.16
C LEU A 80 -9.56 -18.79 15.89
N LEU A 81 -8.31 -18.43 16.21
CA LEU A 81 -7.98 -17.14 16.81
C LEU A 81 -8.27 -15.99 15.85
N ILE A 82 -7.90 -16.14 14.57
CA ILE A 82 -8.18 -15.18 13.49
C ILE A 82 -9.69 -14.97 13.30
N GLU A 83 -10.48 -16.05 13.32
CA GLU A 83 -11.94 -15.98 13.19
C GLU A 83 -12.62 -15.40 14.43
N LYS A 84 -12.12 -15.72 15.62
CA LYS A 84 -12.67 -15.22 16.89
C LYS A 84 -12.44 -13.71 17.05
N ASP A 85 -11.26 -13.21 16.69
CA ASP A 85 -10.96 -11.76 16.69
C ASP A 85 -11.83 -11.01 15.67
N LYS A 86 -12.08 -11.61 14.50
CA LYS A 86 -13.03 -11.06 13.51
C LYS A 86 -14.48 -11.03 13.99
N SER A 87 -14.87 -11.99 14.83
CA SER A 87 -16.25 -12.16 15.31
C SER A 87 -16.58 -11.35 16.57
N GLN A 88 -15.58 -10.88 17.32
CA GLN A 88 -15.79 -10.03 18.51
C GLN A 88 -15.87 -8.53 18.20
N ALA A 89 -15.69 -8.11 16.94
CA ALA A 89 -15.81 -6.71 16.51
C ALA A 89 -17.27 -6.23 16.24
N GLY A 90 -18.30 -7.03 16.59
CA GLY A 90 -19.71 -6.74 16.30
C GLY A 90 -20.71 -7.17 17.38
N SER A 91 -20.69 -6.56 18.57
CA SER A 91 -21.88 -6.39 19.42
C SER A 91 -21.61 -5.40 20.56
N GLU A 92 -22.60 -4.58 20.89
CA GLU A 92 -22.54 -3.32 21.65
C GLU A 92 -22.25 -3.44 23.16
N ASN A 93 -21.85 -2.28 23.71
CA ASN A 93 -21.76 -1.86 25.11
C ASN A 93 -22.90 -2.36 26.03
N ASP A 94 -22.61 -2.70 27.30
CA ASP A 94 -22.74 -1.72 28.41
C ASP A 94 -22.14 -2.21 29.77
N ASN A 95 -21.53 -1.22 30.44
CA ASN A 95 -21.31 -1.03 31.88
C ASN A 95 -20.55 -2.03 32.79
N ALA A 96 -19.35 -1.61 33.24
CA ALA A 96 -19.12 -0.98 34.55
C ALA A 96 -17.73 -1.30 35.16
N LYS A 97 -16.91 -0.24 35.33
CA LYS A 97 -15.80 -0.02 36.28
C LYS A 97 -14.94 -1.23 36.73
N THR A 98 -13.62 -1.12 36.55
CA THR A 98 -12.64 -0.77 37.62
C THR A 98 -11.25 -0.46 36.99
N LYS A 99 -10.56 0.50 37.59
CA LYS A 99 -9.26 1.08 37.22
C LYS A 99 -8.12 0.05 37.10
N GLU A 100 -7.24 0.18 36.11
CA GLU A 100 -5.84 0.67 36.28
C GLU A 100 -5.02 0.65 34.96
N THR A 101 -4.52 1.85 34.62
CA THR A 101 -3.19 2.17 34.05
C THR A 101 -2.68 1.53 32.74
N LYS A 102 -2.82 2.24 31.61
CA LYS A 102 -1.69 2.76 30.79
C LYS A 102 -2.18 3.50 29.53
N GLN A 103 -1.47 4.59 29.23
CA GLN A 103 -1.59 5.53 28.10
C GLN A 103 -2.40 5.06 26.89
N THR A 104 -3.53 5.72 26.69
CA THR A 104 -4.43 5.52 25.55
C THR A 104 -4.17 6.63 24.54
N SER A 105 -3.55 6.30 23.40
CA SER A 105 -3.68 7.08 22.17
C SER A 105 -5.06 6.80 21.60
N ASN A 106 -5.89 7.83 21.58
CA ASN A 106 -7.27 7.80 21.14
C ASN A 106 -7.33 7.80 19.60
N THR A 107 -7.16 6.64 18.95
CA THR A 107 -7.20 6.58 17.48
C THR A 107 -8.63 6.43 17.00
N LYS A 108 -9.19 7.55 16.53
CA LYS A 108 -10.45 7.63 15.78
C LYS A 108 -10.26 6.80 14.49
N VAL A 109 -11.03 5.74 14.28
CA VAL A 109 -10.97 4.96 13.03
C VAL A 109 -11.65 5.78 11.93
N THR A 110 -10.86 6.50 11.14
CA THR A 110 -11.33 7.21 9.94
C THR A 110 -11.31 6.27 8.74
N THR A 111 -12.42 6.20 7.99
CA THR A 111 -12.44 5.55 6.67
C THR A 111 -11.40 6.24 5.76
N PRO A 112 -10.47 5.48 5.14
CA PRO A 112 -9.45 6.08 4.29
C PRO A 112 -10.02 6.53 2.95
N ILE A 113 -9.45 7.61 2.41
CA ILE A 113 -9.62 8.02 1.02
C ILE A 113 -8.84 7.05 0.14
N LEU A 114 -9.45 6.57 -0.95
CA LEU A 114 -8.81 5.59 -1.85
C LEU A 114 -8.43 6.24 -3.17
N VAL A 115 -7.16 6.12 -3.55
CA VAL A 115 -6.63 6.60 -4.83
C VAL A 115 -6.31 5.40 -5.71
N LYS A 116 -6.96 5.30 -6.88
CA LYS A 116 -6.71 4.22 -7.86
C LYS A 116 -5.53 4.54 -8.76
N ALA A 117 -5.00 3.53 -9.44
CA ALA A 117 -3.94 3.74 -10.42
C ALA A 117 -4.45 4.48 -11.67
N PRO A 118 -3.76 5.55 -12.10
CA PRO A 118 -4.11 6.27 -13.33
C PRO A 118 -3.66 5.53 -14.61
N ILE A 119 -2.82 4.49 -14.48
CA ILE A 119 -2.33 3.68 -15.59
C ILE A 119 -1.89 2.29 -15.08
N SER A 120 -1.99 1.28 -15.93
CA SER A 120 -1.50 -0.06 -15.63
C SER A 120 0.00 -0.19 -15.94
N GLY A 121 0.73 -0.96 -15.15
CA GLY A 121 2.15 -1.20 -15.38
C GLY A 121 2.84 -1.85 -14.19
N ARG A 122 4.17 -1.81 -14.19
CA ARG A 122 4.99 -2.26 -13.06
C ARG A 122 5.26 -1.11 -12.11
N ARG A 123 5.03 -1.31 -10.82
CA ARG A 123 5.35 -0.36 -9.77
C ARG A 123 6.86 -0.13 -9.69
N ILE A 124 7.24 1.12 -9.51
CA ILE A 124 8.58 1.60 -9.18
C ILE A 124 8.44 2.39 -7.88
N LEU A 125 9.29 2.10 -6.88
CA LEU A 125 9.35 2.92 -5.67
C LEU A 125 9.81 4.32 -6.04
N LEU A 126 9.25 5.35 -5.42
CA LEU A 126 9.70 6.72 -5.71
C LEU A 126 11.22 6.88 -5.44
N LYS A 127 11.75 6.14 -4.45
CA LYS A 127 13.18 6.03 -4.13
C LYS A 127 14.08 5.48 -5.26
N GLU A 128 13.50 4.82 -6.26
CA GLU A 128 14.20 4.27 -7.42
C GLU A 128 14.15 5.19 -8.65
N VAL A 129 13.33 6.25 -8.59
CA VAL A 129 13.24 7.26 -9.65
C VAL A 129 14.54 8.04 -9.74
N ARG A 130 15.05 8.22 -10.96
CA ARG A 130 16.33 8.91 -11.25
C ARG A 130 16.17 10.43 -11.30
N ASP A 131 15.56 10.99 -10.26
CA ASP A 131 15.38 12.42 -10.05
C ASP A 131 15.29 12.69 -8.55
N SER A 132 16.16 13.56 -8.02
CA SER A 132 16.23 13.79 -6.57
C SER A 132 14.97 14.42 -6.01
N ILE A 133 14.27 15.27 -6.78
CA ILE A 133 13.07 15.98 -6.33
C ILE A 133 11.96 14.96 -6.01
N PHE A 134 11.80 13.95 -6.87
CA PHE A 134 10.84 12.87 -6.63
C PHE A 134 11.37 11.87 -5.60
N ARG A 135 12.62 11.42 -5.75
CA ARG A 135 13.21 10.38 -4.90
C ARG A 135 13.24 10.74 -3.42
N GLU A 136 13.42 12.02 -3.12
CA GLU A 136 13.48 12.57 -1.76
C GLU A 136 12.10 13.06 -1.29
N GLU A 137 11.02 12.73 -2.01
CA GLU A 137 9.63 13.05 -1.66
C GLU A 137 9.40 14.57 -1.47
N MET A 138 10.21 15.42 -2.11
CA MET A 138 10.13 16.88 -1.95
C MET A 138 8.83 17.48 -2.49
N VAL A 139 8.22 16.79 -3.47
CA VAL A 139 6.91 17.16 -4.04
C VAL A 139 5.77 16.56 -3.20
N GLY A 140 6.03 15.47 -2.46
CA GLY A 140 5.05 14.70 -1.70
C GLY A 140 5.30 13.20 -1.77
N GLU A 141 4.49 12.43 -1.04
CA GLU A 141 4.54 10.97 -1.06
C GLU A 141 3.96 10.40 -2.35
N GLY A 142 4.57 9.33 -2.88
CA GLY A 142 4.18 8.83 -4.19
C GLY A 142 4.80 7.50 -4.62
N LEU A 143 4.55 7.17 -5.89
CA LEU A 143 5.16 6.03 -6.59
C LEU A 143 5.36 6.39 -8.07
N ALA A 144 6.13 5.57 -8.79
CA ALA A 144 6.15 5.61 -10.25
C ALA A 144 5.61 4.29 -10.85
N ILE A 145 5.07 4.36 -12.06
CA ILE A 145 4.58 3.20 -12.80
C ILE A 145 5.29 3.15 -14.16
N LYS A 146 5.98 2.04 -14.40
CA LYS A 146 6.47 1.70 -15.74
C LYS A 146 5.34 1.08 -16.55
N ALA A 147 4.68 1.91 -17.34
CA ALA A 147 3.58 1.51 -18.21
C ALA A 147 4.08 0.97 -19.56
N HIS A 148 3.36 -0.01 -20.10
CA HIS A 148 3.59 -0.51 -21.46
C HIS A 148 2.77 0.24 -22.51
N ASP A 149 1.57 0.66 -22.15
CA ASP A 149 0.64 1.39 -23.02
C ASP A 149 0.31 2.74 -22.40
N MET A 150 0.67 3.81 -23.10
CA MET A 150 0.45 5.20 -22.68
C MET A 150 -0.66 5.89 -23.49
N SER A 151 -1.48 5.12 -24.21
CA SER A 151 -2.63 5.61 -24.96
C SER A 151 -3.76 6.14 -24.07
N LYS A 152 -3.77 5.77 -22.78
CA LYS A 152 -4.84 6.15 -21.85
C LYS A 152 -4.33 6.27 -20.42
N ILE A 153 -4.06 7.50 -19.98
CA ILE A 153 -3.86 7.85 -18.57
C ILE A 153 -5.16 8.44 -18.05
N ILE A 154 -5.71 7.87 -16.97
CA ILE A 154 -7.04 8.17 -16.46
C ILE A 154 -7.00 8.91 -15.12
N SER A 155 -8.10 9.57 -14.77
CA SER A 155 -8.28 10.14 -13.44
C SER A 155 -8.41 9.05 -12.39
N PRO A 156 -7.63 9.10 -11.29
CA PRO A 156 -7.68 8.11 -10.23
C PRO A 156 -8.94 8.23 -9.36
N PHE A 157 -9.54 9.42 -9.32
CA PHE A 157 -10.74 9.77 -8.56
C PHE A 157 -11.56 10.84 -9.28
N THR A 158 -12.73 11.17 -8.75
CA THR A 158 -13.54 12.31 -9.20
C THR A 158 -13.03 13.59 -8.55
N GLY A 159 -12.98 14.69 -9.31
CA GLY A 159 -12.41 15.95 -8.84
C GLY A 159 -12.31 17.02 -9.92
N THR A 160 -11.52 18.06 -9.64
CA THR A 160 -11.28 19.18 -10.56
C THR A 160 -9.81 19.19 -10.98
N VAL A 161 -9.54 19.43 -12.26
CA VAL A 161 -8.18 19.61 -12.76
C VAL A 161 -7.60 20.92 -12.18
N SER A 162 -6.67 20.80 -11.24
CA SER A 162 -6.10 21.95 -10.52
C SER A 162 -5.00 22.65 -11.31
N MET A 163 -4.29 21.93 -12.17
CA MET A 163 -3.31 22.52 -13.09
C MET A 163 -3.11 21.67 -14.34
N THR A 164 -2.78 22.35 -15.44
CA THR A 164 -2.13 21.76 -16.61
C THR A 164 -0.90 22.59 -16.95
N VAL A 165 0.14 21.96 -17.50
CA VAL A 165 1.34 22.68 -17.96
C VAL A 165 1.34 22.84 -19.48
N PRO A 166 1.89 23.95 -20.05
CA PRO A 166 1.90 24.17 -21.50
C PRO A 166 2.53 23.02 -22.30
N THR A 167 3.53 22.36 -21.72
CA THR A 167 4.23 21.20 -22.28
C THR A 167 3.52 19.87 -22.06
N LYS A 168 2.31 19.86 -21.47
CA LYS A 168 1.38 18.72 -21.34
C LYS A 168 1.88 17.43 -20.66
N HIS A 169 3.11 17.38 -20.18
CA HIS A 169 3.69 16.19 -19.53
C HIS A 169 3.24 15.99 -18.07
N ALA A 170 2.56 16.97 -17.47
CA ALA A 170 2.09 16.91 -16.10
C ALA A 170 0.68 17.47 -15.96
N ILE A 171 -0.10 16.86 -15.06
CA ILE A 171 -1.45 17.29 -14.70
C ILE A 171 -1.65 17.16 -13.19
N GLY A 172 -2.26 18.17 -12.59
CA GLY A 172 -2.71 18.15 -11.20
C GLY A 172 -4.22 17.98 -11.11
N ILE A 173 -4.68 17.21 -10.13
CA ILE A 173 -6.10 16.95 -9.89
C ILE A 173 -6.36 17.11 -8.39
N HIS A 174 -7.33 17.95 -8.05
CA HIS A 174 -7.85 18.10 -6.69
C HIS A 174 -9.10 17.21 -6.53
N SER A 175 -9.05 16.25 -5.61
CA SER A 175 -10.19 15.37 -5.32
C SER A 175 -11.25 16.09 -4.49
N GLU A 176 -12.50 15.64 -4.58
CA GLU A 176 -13.58 16.14 -3.71
C GLU A 176 -13.34 15.82 -2.22
N GLU A 177 -12.46 14.86 -1.93
CA GLU A 177 -12.08 14.47 -0.57
C GLU A 177 -10.86 15.26 -0.04
N GLY A 178 -10.30 16.18 -0.84
CA GLY A 178 -9.22 17.10 -0.48
C GLY A 178 -7.81 16.63 -0.85
N VAL A 179 -7.67 15.62 -1.72
CA VAL A 179 -6.36 15.09 -2.15
C VAL A 179 -5.88 15.84 -3.38
N ASP A 180 -4.70 16.47 -3.29
CA ASP A 180 -4.00 17.02 -4.45
C ASP A 180 -3.04 15.96 -5.01
N LEU A 181 -3.35 15.48 -6.22
CA LEU A 181 -2.55 14.47 -6.90
C LEU A 181 -1.92 15.05 -8.17
N VAL A 182 -0.63 14.84 -8.34
CA VAL A 182 0.13 15.18 -9.55
C VAL A 182 0.47 13.90 -10.29
N ILE A 183 0.10 13.84 -11.56
CA ILE A 183 0.57 12.84 -12.53
C ILE A 183 1.62 13.53 -13.40
N HIS A 184 2.85 13.04 -13.36
CA HIS A 184 3.97 13.56 -14.14
C HIS A 184 4.56 12.44 -15.00
N ILE A 185 4.63 12.63 -16.31
CA ILE A 185 5.17 11.64 -17.23
C ILE A 185 6.66 11.86 -17.44
N GLY A 186 7.47 10.89 -17.04
CA GLY A 186 8.90 10.87 -17.25
C GLY A 186 9.66 11.83 -16.35
N VAL A 187 10.96 11.93 -16.60
CA VAL A 187 11.87 12.88 -15.92
C VAL A 187 12.48 13.80 -16.97
N ASN A 188 12.51 15.12 -16.70
CA ASN A 188 12.99 16.15 -17.62
C ASN A 188 12.24 16.27 -18.97
N THR A 189 11.05 15.67 -19.09
CA THR A 189 10.21 15.66 -20.30
C THR A 189 9.62 17.02 -20.67
N VAL A 190 9.69 18.02 -19.78
CA VAL A 190 9.43 19.43 -20.13
C VAL A 190 10.24 19.89 -21.35
N LYS A 191 11.44 19.34 -21.55
CA LYS A 191 12.34 19.65 -22.68
C LYS A 191 11.82 19.17 -24.04
N LEU A 192 10.79 18.32 -24.06
CA LEU A 192 10.11 17.88 -25.28
C LEU A 192 9.11 18.91 -25.81
N ASN A 193 8.91 20.03 -25.12
CA ASN A 193 8.06 21.15 -25.57
C ASN A 193 6.63 20.75 -25.96
N GLY A 194 6.09 19.68 -25.34
CA GLY A 194 4.75 19.16 -25.62
C GLY A 194 4.67 18.14 -26.74
N GLU A 195 5.76 17.82 -27.43
CA GLU A 195 5.81 16.73 -28.40
C GLU A 195 5.71 15.37 -27.68
N GLY A 196 4.91 14.45 -28.23
CA GLY A 196 4.64 13.15 -27.62
C GLY A 196 3.59 13.16 -26.49
N PHE A 197 2.88 14.28 -26.29
CA PHE A 197 1.83 14.42 -25.27
C PHE A 197 0.53 15.00 -25.85
N GLU A 198 -0.60 14.41 -25.47
CA GLU A 198 -1.94 14.87 -25.83
C GLU A 198 -2.80 14.99 -24.56
N CYS A 199 -2.90 16.21 -24.01
CA CYS A 199 -3.80 16.51 -22.88
C CYS A 199 -5.23 16.70 -23.40
N LEU A 200 -6.19 15.99 -22.80
CA LEU A 200 -7.60 15.97 -23.20
C LEU A 200 -8.51 16.79 -22.29
N VAL A 201 -7.93 17.44 -21.29
CA VAL A 201 -8.61 18.27 -20.30
C VAL A 201 -7.85 19.58 -20.12
N ASN A 202 -8.56 20.58 -19.63
CA ASN A 202 -8.04 21.91 -19.30
C ASN A 202 -8.04 22.11 -17.79
N GLN A 203 -7.34 23.15 -17.34
CA GLN A 203 -7.48 23.63 -15.97
C GLN A 203 -8.95 23.99 -15.68
N ASP A 204 -9.38 23.75 -14.45
CA ASP A 204 -10.74 23.96 -13.94
C ASP A 204 -11.80 23.00 -14.50
N ASP A 205 -11.44 22.08 -15.40
CA ASP A 205 -12.36 21.03 -15.85
C ASP A 205 -12.69 20.07 -14.70
N TYR A 206 -13.96 19.71 -14.59
CA TYR A 206 -14.42 18.64 -13.70
C TYR A 206 -14.25 17.27 -14.38
N VAL A 207 -13.66 16.30 -13.67
CA VAL A 207 -13.33 14.97 -14.20
C VAL A 207 -13.89 13.88 -13.31
N ASN A 208 -14.38 12.80 -13.94
CA ASN A 208 -14.84 11.61 -13.22
C ASN A 208 -13.71 10.59 -13.05
N SER A 209 -13.77 9.77 -12.00
CA SER A 209 -12.87 8.60 -11.86
C SER A 209 -12.94 7.72 -13.12
N GLY A 210 -11.77 7.38 -13.68
CA GLY A 210 -11.65 6.60 -14.91
C GLY A 210 -11.74 7.40 -16.22
N GLN A 211 -12.03 8.70 -16.18
CA GLN A 211 -11.99 9.56 -17.35
C GLN A 211 -10.57 9.71 -17.88
N THR A 212 -10.37 9.64 -19.20
CA THR A 212 -9.06 9.88 -19.81
C THR A 212 -8.66 11.34 -19.66
N LEU A 213 -7.43 11.57 -19.21
CA LEU A 213 -6.87 12.89 -18.99
C LEU A 213 -5.78 13.23 -20.00
N LEU A 214 -4.91 12.25 -20.26
CA LEU A 214 -3.67 12.44 -21.00
C LEU A 214 -3.37 11.18 -21.80
N LYS A 215 -2.88 11.37 -23.02
CA LYS A 215 -2.21 10.32 -23.80
C LYS A 215 -0.76 10.73 -24.02
N SER A 216 0.10 9.73 -24.21
CA SER A 216 1.49 9.98 -24.50
C SER A 216 2.08 8.90 -25.41
N ASP A 217 3.05 9.29 -26.24
CA ASP A 217 3.82 8.38 -27.07
C ASP A 217 5.09 7.95 -26.35
N ARG A 218 5.02 6.77 -25.74
CA ARG A 218 6.15 6.15 -25.04
C ARG A 218 7.38 6.00 -25.93
N ASN A 219 7.19 5.56 -27.19
CA ASN A 219 8.30 5.27 -28.09
C ASN A 219 9.00 6.57 -28.47
N TYR A 220 8.23 7.61 -28.81
CA TYR A 220 8.79 8.93 -29.07
C TYR A 220 9.61 9.46 -27.88
N ILE A 221 9.08 9.38 -26.65
CA ILE A 221 9.80 9.85 -25.44
C ILE A 221 11.13 9.12 -25.26
N GLU A 222 11.13 7.80 -25.40
CA GLU A 222 12.33 6.97 -25.25
C GLU A 222 13.34 7.19 -26.39
N GLU A 223 12.87 7.41 -27.63
CA GLU A 223 13.72 7.75 -28.78
C GLU A 223 14.42 9.10 -28.60
N GLN A 224 13.78 10.06 -27.93
CA GLN A 224 14.40 11.33 -27.53
C GLN A 224 15.36 11.20 -26.33
N GLY A 225 15.53 9.99 -25.78
CA GLY A 225 16.45 9.69 -24.68
C GLY A 225 15.91 10.02 -23.29
N TYR A 226 14.60 10.22 -23.16
CA TYR A 226 13.95 10.50 -21.87
C TYR A 226 13.30 9.23 -21.28
N ASN A 227 13.20 9.21 -19.95
CA ASN A 227 12.42 8.20 -19.25
C ASN A 227 10.92 8.49 -19.42
N SER A 228 10.10 7.45 -19.58
CA SER A 228 8.65 7.56 -19.78
C SER A 228 7.82 7.03 -18.59
N ASP A 229 8.45 6.75 -17.44
CA ASP A 229 7.75 6.22 -16.27
C ASP A 229 6.75 7.28 -15.76
N VAL A 230 5.56 6.84 -15.37
CA VAL A 230 4.49 7.74 -14.90
C VAL A 230 4.62 7.90 -13.39
N ILE A 231 5.05 9.08 -12.96
CA ILE A 231 5.22 9.44 -11.55
C ILE A 231 3.90 9.99 -11.01
N ILE A 232 3.48 9.49 -9.85
CA ILE A 232 2.19 9.80 -9.23
C ILE A 232 2.47 10.20 -7.79
N VAL A 233 2.17 11.44 -7.45
CA VAL A 233 2.52 12.04 -6.16
C VAL A 233 1.31 12.72 -5.54
N ILE A 234 1.12 12.54 -4.24
CA ILE A 234 0.17 13.30 -3.43
C ILE A 234 0.87 14.55 -2.92
N SER A 235 0.65 15.69 -3.57
CA SER A 235 1.44 16.90 -3.31
C SER A 235 1.13 17.56 -1.96
N ASN A 236 -0.04 17.28 -1.40
CA ASN A 236 -0.43 17.70 -0.06
C ASN A 236 -0.38 16.54 0.94
N SER A 237 0.53 15.57 0.76
CA SER A 237 0.62 14.40 1.65
C SER A 237 0.81 14.78 3.13
N ALA A 238 1.53 15.87 3.41
CA ALA A 238 1.77 16.39 4.76
C ALA A 238 0.51 16.89 5.49
N ASP A 239 -0.58 17.17 4.76
CA ASP A 239 -1.86 17.61 5.35
C ASP A 239 -2.64 16.44 5.96
N PHE A 240 -2.26 15.20 5.62
CA PHE A 240 -2.90 13.99 6.07
C PHE A 240 -2.14 13.35 7.24
N GLY A 241 -2.82 12.49 8.01
CA GLY A 241 -2.20 11.78 9.12
C GLY A 241 -1.36 10.60 8.66
N LYS A 242 -1.76 9.94 7.57
CA LYS A 242 -1.02 8.82 6.97
C LYS A 242 -1.36 8.66 5.50
N VAL A 243 -0.35 8.44 4.66
CA VAL A 243 -0.50 7.93 3.29
C VAL A 243 0.08 6.52 3.26
N GLU A 244 -0.75 5.52 2.98
CA GLU A 244 -0.31 4.13 2.81
C GLU A 244 -0.22 3.79 1.33
N LEU A 245 0.97 3.35 0.91
CA LEU A 245 1.24 2.86 -0.43
C LEU A 245 0.90 1.36 -0.56
N THR A 246 0.19 0.96 -1.62
CA THR A 246 0.02 -0.45 -1.97
C THR A 246 1.30 -1.01 -2.61
N MET A 247 1.79 -2.15 -2.11
CA MET A 247 3.07 -2.72 -2.54
C MET A 247 3.03 -3.70 -3.71
N ASN A 248 1.85 -3.92 -4.32
CA ASN A 248 1.69 -4.75 -5.52
C ASN A 248 2.71 -4.38 -6.60
N GLU A 249 3.43 -5.37 -7.12
CA GLU A 249 4.44 -5.15 -8.16
C GLU A 249 3.79 -4.84 -9.52
N ILE A 250 2.69 -5.52 -9.84
CA ILE A 250 1.91 -5.31 -11.05
C ILE A 250 0.63 -4.57 -10.66
N ILE A 251 0.42 -3.42 -11.29
CA ILE A 251 -0.68 -2.51 -11.02
C ILE A 251 -1.59 -2.48 -12.25
N THR A 252 -2.89 -2.55 -12.02
CA THR A 252 -3.94 -2.28 -12.99
C THR A 252 -4.69 -1.01 -12.61
N THR A 253 -5.38 -0.40 -13.57
CA THR A 253 -6.27 0.77 -13.32
C THR A 253 -7.41 0.51 -12.33
N LYS A 254 -7.64 -0.74 -11.92
CA LYS A 254 -8.63 -1.09 -10.89
C LYS A 254 -8.04 -1.09 -9.48
N ASP A 255 -6.72 -1.19 -9.37
CA ASP A 255 -6.04 -1.30 -8.08
C ASP A 255 -5.98 0.05 -7.37
N VAL A 256 -6.13 0.00 -6.05
CA VAL A 256 -5.88 1.15 -5.17
C VAL A 256 -4.39 1.20 -4.92
N ILE A 257 -3.77 2.35 -5.20
CA ILE A 257 -2.34 2.58 -5.02
C ILE A 257 -2.03 3.40 -3.76
N PHE A 258 -2.96 4.23 -3.29
CA PHE A 258 -2.84 4.91 -2.01
C PHE A 258 -4.12 4.76 -1.17
N LYS A 259 -3.95 4.58 0.14
CA LYS A 259 -4.99 4.77 1.16
C LYS A 259 -4.57 5.93 2.05
N ILE A 260 -5.37 6.99 2.10
CA ILE A 260 -5.02 8.23 2.80
C ILE A 260 -5.94 8.41 4.02
N PHE A 261 -5.36 8.62 5.19
CA PHE A 261 -6.07 8.80 6.46
C PHE A 261 -5.95 10.26 6.90
N LYS A 262 -7.09 10.91 7.17
CA LYS A 262 -7.13 12.28 7.69
C LYS A 262 -6.75 12.30 9.17
N ASN A 263 -6.18 13.42 9.63
CA ASN A 263 -5.88 13.71 11.03
C ASN A 263 -7.14 13.81 11.91
#